data_AF-R9JG56-F1
#
_entry.id   AF-R9JG56-F1
#
_cell.length_a   1.000
_cell.length_b   1.000
_cell.length_c   1.000
_cell.angle_alpha   90.00
_cell.angle_beta   90.00
_cell.angle_gamma   90.00
#
_symmetry.space_group_name_H-M   'P 1'
#
loop_
_entity.id
_entity.type
_entity.pdbx_description
1 polymer ?
#
loop_
_entity_poly.entity_id
_entity_poly.type
_entity_poly.pdbx_seq_one_letter_code
_entity_poly.pdbx_strand_id
1 'polypeptide(L)'
;MSLSYLLADDHTTMLNIIEKILCHFESCFSRKAAFRWFVIIITGLMLRSDKLGVTSILRDLALAPGCYDSMLHFFRASSWSLEDIRKRWFSAERSCGKDKKAVKNSSEDILIFQDTHEPIIDRRTWYLVQELRKTVRRVDTGGEGSLLTGKLYCADCGGKMHYRRSTTRAGRDWCGIPNGEVQHTSAGFNCSTYNSSRKKYK
;
A
#
# COMPACT_ATOMS: atom_id res chain seq x y z
N MET A 1 28.55 -6.86 3.19
CA MET A 1 28.24 -5.46 3.56
C MET A 1 27.51 -5.53 4.88
N SER A 2 28.16 -5.11 5.98
CA SER A 2 27.67 -5.31 7.33
C SER A 2 26.34 -4.61 7.60
N LEU A 3 25.51 -5.29 8.38
CA LEU A 3 24.20 -4.88 8.88
C LEU A 3 24.16 -3.47 9.50
N SER A 4 25.32 -2.95 9.90
CA SER A 4 25.50 -1.63 10.48
C SER A 4 25.27 -0.46 9.52
N TYR A 5 25.46 -0.61 8.21
CA TYR A 5 25.24 0.50 7.27
C TYR A 5 23.75 0.70 6.95
N LEU A 6 23.00 -0.40 6.81
CA LEU A 6 21.56 -0.36 6.51
C LEU A 6 20.74 0.21 7.69
N LEU A 7 21.11 -0.13 8.94
CA LEU A 7 20.46 0.45 10.12
C LEU A 7 20.78 1.95 10.29
N ALA A 8 21.99 2.39 9.92
CA ALA A 8 22.38 3.80 10.03
C ALA A 8 21.62 4.69 9.04
N ASP A 9 21.35 4.22 7.82
CA ASP A 9 20.56 4.96 6.82
C ASP A 9 19.08 5.07 7.22
N ASP A 10 18.49 4.01 7.80
CA ASP A 10 17.10 4.07 8.29
C ASP A 10 16.95 4.98 9.52
N HIS A 11 17.90 4.97 10.46
CA HIS A 11 17.84 5.86 11.62
C HIS A 11 18.04 7.33 11.26
N THR A 12 18.96 7.63 10.33
CA THR A 12 19.21 9.01 9.89
C THR A 12 18.06 9.55 9.04
N THR A 13 17.46 8.74 8.17
CA THR A 13 16.25 9.14 7.42
C THR A 13 15.07 9.42 8.34
N MET A 14 14.83 8.58 9.36
CA MET A 14 13.79 8.81 10.35
C MET A 14 14.00 10.08 11.18
N LEU A 15 15.23 10.36 11.62
CA LEU A 15 15.56 11.60 12.36
C LEU A 15 15.38 12.85 11.49
N ASN A 16 15.77 12.79 10.22
CA ASN A 16 15.57 13.89 9.26
C ASN A 16 14.08 14.18 9.01
N ILE A 17 13.23 13.15 9.00
CA ILE A 17 11.77 13.32 8.89
C ILE A 17 11.22 14.01 10.14
N ILE A 18 11.64 13.56 11.33
CA ILE A 18 11.21 14.15 12.60
C ILE A 18 11.62 15.63 12.67
N GLU A 19 12.85 15.96 12.29
CA GLU A 19 13.33 17.34 12.25
C GLU A 19 12.47 18.21 11.33
N LYS A 20 12.18 17.75 10.10
CA LYS A 20 11.31 18.47 9.16
C LYS A 20 9.91 18.72 9.74
N ILE A 21 9.34 17.73 10.42
CA ILE A 21 8.04 17.86 11.08
C ILE A 21 8.11 18.90 12.21
N LEU A 22 9.12 18.81 13.08
CA LEU A 22 9.29 19.72 14.21
C LEU A 22 9.53 21.16 13.76
N CYS A 23 10.31 21.39 12.70
CA CYS A 23 10.51 22.71 12.10
C CYS A 23 9.19 23.34 11.62
N HIS A 24 8.20 22.55 11.20
CA HIS A 24 6.89 23.07 10.81
C HIS A 24 6.11 23.71 11.97
N PHE A 25 6.42 23.32 13.21
CA PHE A 25 5.83 23.88 14.42
C PHE A 25 6.53 25.14 14.92
N GLU A 26 7.69 25.51 14.39
CA GLU A 26 8.44 26.70 14.85
C GLU A 26 7.57 27.97 14.79
N SER A 27 6.74 28.10 13.76
CA SER A 27 5.80 29.23 13.59
C SER A 27 4.73 29.33 14.68
N CYS A 28 4.47 28.25 15.43
CA CYS A 28 3.48 28.24 16.51
C CYS A 28 4.04 28.82 17.82
N PHE A 29 5.35 29.08 17.90
CA PHE A 29 6.00 29.57 19.10
C PHE A 29 6.49 31.00 18.90
N SER A 30 6.03 31.92 19.74
CA SER A 30 6.53 33.30 19.74
C SER A 30 7.97 33.40 20.27
N ARG A 31 8.37 32.48 21.17
CA ARG A 31 9.70 32.48 21.81
C ARG A 31 10.51 31.26 21.41
N LYS A 32 11.73 31.48 20.94
CA LYS A 32 12.69 30.40 20.60
C LYS A 32 13.00 29.48 21.77
N ALA A 33 13.02 30.00 23.00
CA ALA A 33 13.21 29.19 24.21
C ALA A 33 12.07 28.17 24.40
N ALA A 34 10.82 28.57 24.14
CA ALA A 34 9.68 27.66 24.24
C ALA A 34 9.73 26.58 23.16
N PHE A 35 10.09 26.94 21.92
CA PHE A 35 10.27 25.96 20.84
C PHE A 35 11.37 24.94 21.15
N ARG A 36 12.52 25.37 21.70
CA ARG A 36 13.59 24.46 22.11
C ARG A 36 13.12 23.47 23.18
N TRP A 37 12.38 23.94 24.18
CA TRP A 37 11.76 23.06 25.18
C TRP A 37 10.74 22.09 24.57
N PHE A 38 9.95 22.54 23.60
CA PHE A 38 9.03 21.68 22.85
C PHE A 38 9.76 20.54 22.14
N VAL A 39 10.84 20.84 21.41
CA VAL A 39 11.66 19.81 20.74
C VAL A 39 12.24 18.81 21.75
N ILE A 40 12.81 19.29 22.85
CA ILE A 40 13.35 18.44 23.92
C ILE A 40 12.28 17.51 24.51
N ILE A 41 11.07 18.03 24.74
CA ILE A 41 9.95 17.26 25.28
C ILE A 41 9.49 16.20 24.27
N ILE A 42 9.34 16.54 22.98
CA ILE A 42 8.93 15.57 21.96
C ILE A 42 10.00 14.49 21.79
N THR A 43 11.27 14.85 21.67
CA THR A 43 12.38 13.88 21.60
C THR A 43 12.42 12.99 22.85
N GLY A 44 12.24 13.58 24.03
CA GLY A 44 12.12 12.85 25.29
C GLY A 44 10.97 11.84 25.27
N LEU A 45 9.79 12.25 24.81
CA LEU A 45 8.63 11.37 24.67
C LEU A 45 8.82 10.26 23.64
N MET A 46 9.61 10.49 22.58
CA MET A 46 9.94 9.47 21.57
C MET A 46 10.95 8.43 22.08
N LEU A 47 11.88 8.84 22.94
CA LEU A 47 12.89 7.96 23.55
C LEU A 47 12.37 7.23 24.80
N ARG A 48 11.31 7.78 25.41
CA ARG A 48 10.78 7.29 26.67
C ARG A 48 10.27 5.86 26.55
N SER A 49 10.80 4.98 27.39
CA SER A 49 10.37 3.58 27.52
C SER A 49 9.44 3.34 28.73
N ASP A 50 9.29 4.33 29.61
CA ASP A 50 8.52 4.23 30.85
C ASP A 50 7.22 5.06 30.84
N LYS A 51 6.31 4.74 31.77
CA LYS A 51 5.01 5.43 31.91
C LYS A 51 5.04 6.49 33.03
N LEU A 52 6.23 6.89 33.47
CA LEU A 52 6.38 7.87 34.54
C LEU A 52 6.09 9.30 34.03
N GLY A 53 5.78 10.23 34.94
CA GLY A 53 5.45 11.62 34.59
C GLY A 53 6.56 12.35 33.84
N VAL A 54 6.39 13.64 33.50
CA VAL A 54 7.34 14.40 32.67
C VAL A 54 8.77 14.51 33.23
N THR A 55 8.98 14.20 34.52
CA THR A 55 10.31 14.06 35.13
C THR A 55 11.13 12.90 34.54
N SER A 56 10.49 11.89 33.95
CA SER A 56 11.15 10.81 33.18
C SER A 56 12.03 11.37 32.06
N ILE A 57 11.54 12.38 31.33
CA ILE A 57 12.24 13.02 30.22
C ILE A 57 13.61 13.57 30.65
N LEU A 58 13.71 14.17 31.84
CA LEU A 58 15.00 14.66 32.34
C LEU A 58 15.99 13.54 32.62
N ARG A 59 15.52 12.40 33.12
CA ARG A 59 16.37 11.23 33.37
C ARG A 59 16.80 10.60 32.05
N ASP A 60 15.87 10.40 31.12
CA ASP A 60 16.11 9.75 29.84
C ASP A 60 17.07 10.57 28.95
N LEU A 61 17.03 11.90 29.06
CA LEU A 61 17.93 12.82 28.36
C LEU A 61 19.17 13.24 29.19
N ALA A 62 19.34 12.68 30.41
CA ALA A 62 20.40 13.02 31.35
C ALA A 62 20.57 14.55 31.59
N LEU A 63 19.45 15.29 31.66
CA LEU A 63 19.45 16.72 31.92
C LEU A 63 19.70 17.03 33.40
N ALA A 64 20.31 18.19 33.68
CA ALA A 64 20.52 18.64 35.05
C ALA A 64 19.17 18.81 35.79
N PRO A 65 19.05 18.42 37.07
CA PRO A 65 17.79 18.51 37.83
C PRO A 65 17.21 19.92 37.90
N GLY A 66 18.05 20.96 37.93
CA GLY A 66 17.63 22.37 37.94
C GLY A 66 16.92 22.83 36.65
N CYS A 67 16.96 22.01 35.60
CA CYS A 67 16.24 22.28 34.37
C CYS A 67 14.73 21.95 34.46
N TYR A 68 14.30 21.26 35.53
CA TYR A 68 12.91 20.85 35.72
C TYR A 68 11.96 22.05 35.81
N ASP A 69 12.32 23.10 36.53
CA ASP A 69 11.51 24.30 36.67
C ASP A 69 11.33 25.01 35.33
N SER A 70 12.41 25.08 34.53
CA SER A 70 12.36 25.64 33.17
C SER A 70 11.44 24.84 32.25
N MET A 71 11.46 23.51 32.38
CA MET A 71 10.53 22.63 31.65
C MET A 71 9.08 22.81 32.13
N LEU A 72 8.84 22.98 33.42
CA LEU A 72 7.49 23.27 33.94
C LEU A 72 6.98 24.64 33.48
N HIS A 73 7.86 25.64 33.39
CA HIS A 73 7.53 26.94 32.84
C HIS A 73 7.10 26.87 31.38
N PHE A 74 7.65 25.93 30.60
CA PHE A 74 7.18 25.70 29.24
C PHE A 74 5.69 25.33 29.21
N PHE A 75 5.23 24.40 30.05
CA PHE A 75 3.82 23.99 30.08
C PHE A 75 2.85 25.09 30.52
N ARG A 76 3.35 26.10 31.23
CA ARG A 76 2.57 27.26 31.69
C ARG A 76 2.79 28.52 30.85
N ALA A 77 3.63 28.44 29.81
CA ALA A 77 3.99 29.61 29.03
C ALA A 77 2.86 30.04 28.09
N SER A 78 2.53 31.33 28.09
CA SER A 78 1.60 31.94 27.12
C SER A 78 2.17 32.05 25.69
N SER A 79 3.41 31.61 25.48
CA SER A 79 4.10 31.73 24.19
C SER A 79 3.71 30.67 23.15
N TRP A 80 2.79 29.77 23.50
CA TRP A 80 2.20 28.79 22.60
C TRP A 80 0.76 28.47 23.03
N SER A 81 -0.08 28.04 22.09
CA SER A 81 -1.43 27.57 22.38
C SER A 81 -1.60 26.14 21.88
N LEU A 82 -2.30 25.32 22.67
CA LEU A 82 -2.61 23.94 22.29
C LEU A 82 -3.47 23.89 21.03
N GLU A 83 -4.33 24.89 20.82
CA GLU A 83 -5.19 24.97 19.65
C GLU A 83 -4.41 25.24 18.36
N ASP A 84 -3.39 26.10 18.41
CA ASP A 84 -2.54 26.39 17.25
C ASP A 84 -1.65 25.19 16.90
N ILE A 85 -1.06 24.54 17.90
CA ILE A 85 -0.31 23.29 17.69
C ILE A 85 -1.22 22.22 17.10
N ARG A 86 -2.44 22.05 17.63
CA ARG A 86 -3.42 21.07 17.12
C ARG A 86 -3.80 21.35 15.67
N LYS A 87 -4.12 22.60 15.33
CA LYS A 87 -4.43 23.01 13.95
C LYS A 87 -3.25 22.77 13.02
N ARG A 88 -2.03 23.08 13.46
CA ARG A 88 -0.80 22.88 12.68
C ARG A 88 -0.49 21.40 12.48
N TRP A 89 -0.69 20.57 13.50
CA TRP A 89 -0.57 19.12 13.42
C TRP A 89 -1.52 18.54 12.37
N PHE A 90 -2.80 18.92 12.41
CA PHE A 90 -3.75 18.50 11.38
C PHE A 90 -3.39 19.01 9.99
N SER A 91 -2.74 20.17 9.86
CA SER A 91 -2.26 20.67 8.58
C SER A 91 -1.09 19.84 8.04
N ALA A 92 -0.16 19.44 8.91
CA ALA A 92 0.96 18.57 8.56
C ALA A 92 0.44 17.17 8.17
N GLU A 93 -0.49 16.60 8.93
CA GLU A 93 -1.13 15.31 8.64
C GLU A 93 -2.00 15.36 7.38
N ARG A 94 -2.59 16.51 7.03
CA ARG A 94 -3.40 16.64 5.80
C ARG A 94 -2.59 16.63 4.51
N SER A 95 -1.26 16.74 4.57
CA SER A 95 -0.40 16.33 3.46
C SER A 95 -0.38 14.80 3.25
N CYS A 96 -0.72 14.04 4.29
CA CYS A 96 -0.80 12.57 4.30
C CYS A 96 -2.24 12.02 4.16
N GLY A 97 -3.29 12.81 4.40
CA GLY A 97 -4.66 12.27 4.60
C GLY A 97 -5.84 12.91 3.86
N LYS A 98 -5.64 13.85 2.92
CA LYS A 98 -6.76 14.44 2.15
C LYS A 98 -7.01 13.83 0.79
N ASP A 99 -6.02 13.16 0.24
CA ASP A 99 -6.17 12.54 -1.06
C ASP A 99 -6.87 11.19 -0.86
N LYS A 100 -8.16 11.13 -1.20
CA LYS A 100 -8.86 9.84 -1.43
C LYS A 100 -8.23 9.03 -2.58
N LYS A 101 -7.23 9.61 -3.24
CA LYS A 101 -6.49 9.02 -4.34
C LYS A 101 -5.21 8.42 -3.76
N ALA A 102 -5.07 7.11 -3.88
CA ALA A 102 -3.85 6.41 -3.47
C ALA A 102 -2.66 7.05 -4.18
N VAL A 103 -1.78 7.68 -3.41
CA VAL A 103 -0.48 8.17 -3.89
C VAL A 103 0.40 6.95 -4.09
N LYS A 104 0.90 6.74 -5.31
CA LYS A 104 1.88 5.69 -5.57
C LYS A 104 3.24 6.21 -5.11
N ASN A 105 3.74 5.68 -4.01
CA ASN A 105 5.15 5.83 -3.66
C ASN A 105 6.03 5.06 -4.66
N SER A 106 7.25 5.56 -4.84
CA SER A 106 8.29 4.84 -5.58
C SER A 106 8.63 3.53 -4.83
N SER A 107 9.12 2.51 -5.54
CA SER A 107 9.46 1.22 -4.91
C SER A 107 10.56 1.35 -3.84
N GLU A 108 11.38 2.40 -3.92
CA GLU A 108 12.50 2.68 -3.02
C GLU A 108 12.03 3.26 -1.68
N ASP A 109 10.88 3.95 -1.67
CA ASP A 109 10.29 4.56 -0.45
C ASP A 109 9.36 3.60 0.32
N ILE A 110 9.19 2.35 -0.14
CA ILE A 110 8.29 1.37 0.49
C ILE A 110 9.12 0.41 1.35
N LEU A 111 9.06 0.62 2.66
CA LEU A 111 9.63 -0.30 3.65
C LEU A 111 8.61 -1.42 3.96
N ILE A 112 8.99 -2.67 3.68
CA ILE A 112 8.16 -3.86 3.97
C ILE A 112 8.73 -4.58 5.19
N PHE A 113 8.07 -4.42 6.34
CA PHE A 113 8.38 -5.16 7.56
C PHE A 113 7.65 -6.50 7.55
N GLN A 114 8.40 -7.61 7.54
CA GLN A 114 7.82 -8.96 7.53
C GLN A 114 7.45 -9.41 8.95
N ASP A 115 6.36 -10.18 9.06
CA ASP A 115 5.95 -10.92 10.26
C ASP A 115 5.83 -10.09 11.56
N THR A 116 5.39 -8.83 11.46
CA THR A 116 5.20 -7.92 12.61
C THR A 116 3.97 -8.26 13.46
N HIS A 117 3.00 -8.96 12.87
CA HIS A 117 1.78 -9.43 13.54
C HIS A 117 1.49 -10.86 13.12
N GLU A 118 0.69 -11.58 13.93
CA GLU A 118 0.24 -12.92 13.58
C GLU A 118 -0.48 -12.91 12.21
N PRO A 119 -0.13 -13.83 11.30
CA PRO A 119 -0.64 -13.80 9.94
C PRO A 119 -2.15 -14.02 9.91
N ILE A 120 -2.88 -13.07 9.34
CA ILE A 120 -4.34 -13.16 9.14
C ILE A 120 -4.69 -14.36 8.23
N ILE A 121 -3.83 -14.64 7.25
CA ILE A 121 -3.96 -15.73 6.29
C ILE A 121 -2.61 -16.43 6.18
N ASP A 122 -2.62 -17.76 6.12
CA ASP A 122 -1.40 -18.54 5.89
C ASP A 122 -0.66 -18.10 4.61
N ARG A 123 0.67 -18.10 4.69
CA ARG A 123 1.56 -17.59 3.65
C ARG A 123 1.37 -18.36 2.33
N ARG A 124 1.13 -19.67 2.38
CA ARG A 124 0.85 -20.48 1.17
C ARG A 124 -0.45 -20.06 0.51
N THR A 125 -1.49 -19.84 1.32
CA THR A 125 -2.81 -19.39 0.84
C THR A 125 -2.72 -18.00 0.23
N TRP A 126 -1.97 -17.08 0.83
CA TRP A 126 -1.72 -15.74 0.29
C TRP A 126 -1.09 -15.80 -1.11
N TYR A 127 0.01 -16.55 -1.27
CA TYR A 127 0.67 -16.67 -2.57
C TYR A 127 -0.22 -17.33 -3.62
N LEU A 128 -1.01 -18.34 -3.24
CA LEU A 128 -2.00 -18.96 -4.12
C LEU A 128 -3.02 -17.93 -4.64
N VAL A 129 -3.55 -17.07 -3.77
CA VAL A 129 -4.51 -16.02 -4.14
C VAL A 129 -3.87 -14.98 -5.05
N GLN A 130 -2.63 -14.56 -4.77
CA GLN A 130 -1.89 -13.62 -5.63
C GLN A 130 -1.72 -14.19 -7.04
N GLU A 131 -1.38 -15.48 -7.15
CA GLU A 131 -1.25 -16.16 -8.45
C GLU A 131 -2.61 -16.26 -9.17
N LEU A 132 -3.69 -16.50 -8.45
CA LEU A 132 -5.04 -16.49 -9.02
C LEU A 132 -5.44 -15.10 -9.53
N ARG A 133 -5.08 -14.03 -8.80
CA ARG A 133 -5.39 -12.64 -9.17
C ARG A 133 -4.70 -12.17 -10.45
N LYS A 134 -3.51 -12.71 -10.77
CA LYS A 134 -2.83 -12.42 -12.06
C LYS A 134 -3.71 -12.77 -13.26
N THR A 135 -4.64 -13.72 -13.10
CA THR A 135 -5.59 -14.08 -14.15
C THR A 135 -6.94 -13.43 -13.89
N VAL A 136 -7.16 -12.28 -14.53
CA VAL A 136 -8.46 -11.60 -14.54
C VAL A 136 -9.49 -12.50 -15.22
N ARG A 137 -10.46 -12.98 -14.43
CA ARG A 137 -11.65 -13.66 -14.94
C ARG A 137 -12.68 -12.59 -15.28
N ARG A 138 -13.17 -12.56 -16.52
CA ARG A 138 -14.35 -11.75 -16.84
C ARG A 138 -15.55 -12.40 -16.14
N VAL A 139 -16.33 -11.58 -15.41
CA VAL A 139 -17.64 -12.00 -14.91
C VAL A 139 -18.53 -12.15 -16.13
N ASP A 140 -18.99 -13.37 -16.39
CA ASP A 140 -19.86 -13.69 -17.50
C ASP A 140 -21.30 -13.79 -16.96
N THR A 141 -22.26 -13.18 -17.65
CA THR A 141 -23.69 -13.22 -17.26
C THR A 141 -24.28 -14.62 -17.44
N GLY A 142 -23.65 -15.49 -18.24
CA GLY A 142 -24.24 -16.74 -18.70
C GLY A 142 -23.95 -18.00 -17.88
N GLY A 143 -23.43 -17.92 -16.65
CA GLY A 143 -23.20 -19.08 -15.77
C GLY A 143 -21.74 -19.50 -15.57
N GLU A 144 -21.53 -20.71 -15.04
CA GLU A 144 -20.23 -21.20 -14.58
C GLU A 144 -19.29 -21.54 -15.76
N GLY A 145 -18.12 -20.90 -15.82
CA GLY A 145 -17.08 -21.17 -16.81
C GLY A 145 -16.28 -22.44 -16.47
N SER A 146 -15.48 -22.94 -17.42
CA SER A 146 -14.60 -24.08 -17.14
C SER A 146 -13.56 -23.75 -16.05
N LEU A 147 -13.31 -24.69 -15.13
CA LEU A 147 -12.31 -24.59 -14.06
C LEU A 147 -10.88 -24.33 -14.58
N LEU A 148 -10.61 -24.75 -15.83
CA LEU A 148 -9.31 -24.60 -16.47
C LEU A 148 -9.13 -23.24 -17.17
N THR A 149 -10.13 -22.37 -17.11
CA THR A 149 -10.08 -21.03 -17.73
C THR A 149 -8.94 -20.21 -17.14
N GLY A 150 -8.00 -19.82 -18.01
CA GLY A 150 -6.84 -19.05 -17.64
C GLY A 150 -5.68 -19.85 -17.03
N LYS A 151 -5.80 -21.18 -16.97
CA LYS A 151 -4.73 -22.11 -16.60
C LYS A 151 -4.10 -22.81 -17.81
N LEU A 152 -4.85 -22.97 -18.90
CA LEU A 152 -4.35 -23.60 -20.12
C LEU A 152 -3.65 -22.59 -21.04
N TYR A 153 -2.51 -23.03 -21.56
CA TYR A 153 -1.68 -22.33 -22.53
C TYR A 153 -1.43 -23.22 -23.74
N CYS A 154 -1.34 -22.63 -24.92
CA CYS A 154 -0.99 -23.34 -26.13
C CYS A 154 0.50 -23.69 -26.10
N ALA A 155 0.85 -24.95 -26.40
CA ALA A 155 2.22 -25.43 -26.38
C ALA A 155 3.12 -24.70 -27.39
N ASP A 156 2.59 -24.39 -28.58
CA ASP A 156 3.38 -23.83 -29.67
C ASP A 156 3.55 -22.32 -29.56
N CYS A 157 2.49 -21.58 -29.18
CA CYS A 157 2.53 -20.12 -29.15
C CYS A 157 2.72 -19.52 -27.75
N GLY A 158 2.66 -20.34 -26.68
CA GLY A 158 2.72 -19.88 -25.29
C GLY A 158 1.55 -18.98 -24.88
N GLY A 159 0.58 -18.74 -25.76
CA GLY A 159 -0.58 -17.89 -25.51
C GLY A 159 -1.64 -18.58 -24.66
N LYS A 160 -2.35 -17.80 -23.84
CA LYS A 160 -3.46 -18.29 -23.02
C LYS A 160 -4.61 -18.77 -23.90
N MET A 161 -5.14 -19.97 -23.62
CA MET A 161 -6.26 -20.52 -24.38
C MET A 161 -7.60 -19.91 -23.94
N HIS A 162 -8.48 -19.67 -24.91
CA HIS A 162 -9.81 -19.13 -24.67
C HIS A 162 -10.85 -20.23 -24.59
N TYR A 163 -11.60 -20.28 -23.49
CA TYR A 163 -12.72 -21.19 -23.37
C TYR A 163 -13.91 -20.72 -24.23
N ARG A 164 -14.41 -21.60 -25.09
CA ARG A 164 -15.63 -21.42 -25.86
C ARG A 164 -16.66 -22.41 -25.36
N ARG A 165 -17.87 -21.94 -25.05
CA ARG A 165 -19.00 -22.79 -24.65
C ARG A 165 -19.63 -23.48 -25.85
N SER A 166 -20.29 -24.61 -25.57
CA SER A 166 -21.09 -25.29 -26.58
C SER A 166 -22.16 -24.34 -27.07
N THR A 167 -22.30 -24.23 -28.39
CA THR A 167 -23.28 -23.35 -29.02
C THR A 167 -24.02 -24.13 -30.09
N THR A 168 -25.34 -23.99 -30.06
CA THR A 168 -26.25 -24.50 -31.08
C THR A 168 -26.71 -23.30 -31.91
N ARG A 169 -26.58 -23.39 -33.24
CA ARG A 169 -26.98 -22.31 -34.16
C ARG A 169 -27.70 -22.91 -35.36
N ALA A 170 -28.59 -22.15 -35.99
CA ALA A 170 -29.17 -22.56 -37.26
C ALA A 170 -28.05 -22.74 -38.31
N GLY A 171 -28.14 -23.84 -39.06
CA GLY A 171 -27.39 -24.06 -40.29
C GLY A 171 -27.73 -22.97 -41.29
N ARG A 172 -26.75 -22.59 -42.10
CA ARG A 172 -26.89 -21.55 -43.11
C ARG A 172 -26.35 -22.06 -44.43
N ASP A 173 -27.02 -21.72 -45.51
CA ASP A 173 -26.55 -21.97 -46.87
C ASP A 173 -25.34 -21.08 -47.22
N TRP A 174 -24.85 -21.19 -48.45
CA TRP A 174 -23.71 -20.39 -48.90
C TRP A 174 -24.01 -18.87 -48.91
N CYS A 175 -25.29 -18.48 -49.07
CA CYS A 175 -25.78 -17.11 -49.00
C CYS A 175 -25.92 -16.58 -47.56
N GLY A 176 -25.87 -17.46 -46.55
CA GLY A 176 -26.06 -17.11 -45.14
C GLY A 176 -27.52 -17.16 -44.66
N ILE A 177 -28.44 -17.72 -45.44
CA ILE A 177 -29.87 -17.89 -45.12
C ILE A 177 -30.05 -19.18 -44.32
N PRO A 178 -30.89 -19.20 -43.26
CA PRO A 178 -31.20 -20.42 -42.52
C PRO A 178 -31.80 -21.50 -43.43
N ASN A 179 -31.17 -22.67 -43.48
CA ASN A 179 -31.56 -23.78 -44.35
C ASN A 179 -32.39 -24.87 -43.64
N GLY A 180 -32.82 -24.61 -42.41
CA GLY A 180 -33.56 -25.57 -41.56
C GLY A 180 -32.67 -26.60 -40.85
N GLU A 181 -31.39 -26.68 -41.16
CA GLU A 181 -30.44 -27.52 -40.43
C GLU A 181 -30.03 -26.87 -39.10
N VAL A 182 -29.44 -27.66 -38.20
CA VAL A 182 -28.90 -27.18 -36.92
C VAL A 182 -27.44 -27.54 -36.83
N GLN A 183 -26.59 -26.55 -36.57
CA GLN A 183 -25.17 -26.73 -36.30
C GLN A 183 -24.92 -26.72 -34.79
N HIS A 184 -24.46 -27.85 -34.29
CA HIS A 184 -23.94 -27.97 -32.94
C HIS A 184 -22.42 -27.77 -32.94
N THR A 185 -21.94 -26.96 -32.02
CA THR A 185 -20.51 -26.81 -31.75
C THR A 185 -20.26 -27.13 -30.30
N SER A 186 -19.35 -28.08 -30.03
CA SER A 186 -18.97 -28.50 -28.69
C SER A 186 -18.22 -27.39 -27.95
N ALA A 187 -18.24 -27.48 -26.61
CA ALA A 187 -17.40 -26.64 -25.78
C ALA A 187 -15.93 -27.06 -25.92
N GLY A 188 -15.01 -26.10 -25.81
CA GLY A 188 -13.59 -26.40 -25.94
C GLY A 188 -12.69 -25.20 -25.68
N PHE A 189 -11.40 -25.48 -25.54
CA PHE A 189 -10.36 -24.46 -25.41
C PHE A 189 -9.71 -24.21 -26.76
N ASN A 190 -9.71 -22.94 -27.17
CA ASN A 190 -9.24 -22.53 -28.47
C ASN A 190 -8.03 -21.60 -28.34
N CYS A 191 -6.98 -21.86 -29.13
CA CYS A 191 -5.89 -20.92 -29.31
C CYS A 191 -6.30 -19.83 -30.31
N SER A 192 -6.24 -18.57 -29.90
CA SER A 192 -6.61 -17.41 -30.75
C SER A 192 -5.66 -17.27 -31.94
N THR A 193 -4.36 -17.45 -31.73
CA THR A 193 -3.33 -17.42 -32.77
C THR A 193 -3.58 -18.50 -33.82
N TYR A 194 -3.83 -19.73 -33.38
CA TYR A 194 -4.09 -20.87 -34.27
C TYR A 194 -5.41 -20.71 -35.06
N ASN A 195 -6.46 -20.19 -34.41
CA ASN A 195 -7.73 -19.92 -35.11
C ASN A 195 -7.62 -18.75 -36.10
N SER A 196 -6.77 -17.76 -35.83
CA SER A 196 -6.60 -16.60 -36.70
C SER A 196 -5.73 -16.92 -37.91
N SER A 197 -4.69 -17.74 -37.76
CA SER A 197 -3.89 -18.23 -38.89
C SER A 197 -4.73 -19.06 -39.86
N ARG A 198 -5.64 -19.90 -39.35
CA ARG A 198 -6.55 -20.72 -40.17
C ARG A 198 -7.55 -19.90 -40.99
N LYS A 199 -7.89 -18.68 -40.57
CA LYS A 199 -8.77 -17.77 -41.32
C LYS A 199 -8.08 -17.08 -42.50
N LYS A 200 -6.75 -17.03 -42.54
CA LYS A 200 -6.01 -16.39 -43.66
C LYS A 200 -5.93 -17.26 -44.93
N TYR A 201 -6.27 -18.56 -44.82
CA TYR A 201 -6.21 -19.53 -45.91
C TYR A 201 -7.61 -20.00 -46.36
N LYS A 202 -8.67 -19.26 -46.00
CA LYS A 202 -10.04 -19.44 -46.48
C LYS A 202 -10.46 -18.19 -47.21
#